data_AF-A0A0S3KBG9-F1
#
_entry.id   AF-A0A0S3KBG9-F1
#
_cell.length_a   1.000
_cell.length_b   1.000
_cell.length_c   1.000
_cell.angle_alpha   90.00
_cell.angle_beta   90.00
_cell.angle_gamma   90.00
#
_symmetry.space_group_name_H-M   'P 1'
#
loop_
_entity.id
_entity.type
_entity.pdbx_description
1 polymer ?
#
loop_
_entity_poly.entity_id
_entity_poly.type
_entity_poly.pdbx_seq_one_letter_code
_entity_poly.pdbx_strand_id
1 'polypeptide(L)'
;MVKSDWFGSNGIKKVIYIIVICGSIGVCFLGLQTKAKQEQQRKVEYATATIKNEAVKIKRLNKQILELYQNDQEEFLIEPIEVEKLNNIERDSITLRTEAADFGLENKDFSIDTSEVTEGKQLLLTKIDDIKNKRDIQKQVTALLVQAPSDWAAEPVDVVINEQASVEGVAQIRNEISETDSAWSKAIIALLNEMTTQAKAYTDLKQAINAMAEGETLTAEATLENIILVFNQLDQIKNEMLKKELSDRLDVIDKLLEKQLFGNEEINNQEEILPSE
;
A
#
# COMPACT_ATOMS: atom_id res chain seq x y z
N MET A 1 -71.23 75.19 7.11
CA MET A 1 -72.13 74.32 7.91
C MET A 1 -72.27 72.99 7.18
N VAL A 2 -71.38 72.04 7.43
CA VAL A 2 -71.54 70.61 7.09
C VAL A 2 -70.98 69.85 8.28
N LYS A 3 -71.88 69.17 8.99
CA LYS A 3 -71.59 68.35 10.16
C LYS A 3 -70.98 67.02 9.68
N SER A 4 -69.83 66.64 10.24
CA SER A 4 -69.32 65.27 10.14
C SER A 4 -69.35 64.62 11.52
N ASP A 5 -70.55 64.31 11.99
CA ASP A 5 -70.77 63.35 13.08
C ASP A 5 -70.77 61.96 12.46
N TRP A 6 -69.61 61.32 12.31
CA TRP A 6 -69.59 59.89 12.01
C TRP A 6 -68.27 59.18 12.33
N PHE A 7 -67.84 59.16 13.59
CA PHE A 7 -66.99 58.06 14.08
C PHE A 7 -67.28 57.82 15.57
N GLY A 8 -68.23 56.92 15.84
CA GLY A 8 -68.51 56.46 17.19
C GLY A 8 -67.27 55.81 17.82
N SER A 9 -67.07 56.01 19.13
CA SER A 9 -65.88 55.61 19.88
C SER A 9 -65.58 54.09 19.87
N ASN A 10 -66.50 53.27 19.35
CA ASN A 10 -66.32 51.83 19.12
C ASN A 10 -65.60 51.49 17.79
N GLY A 11 -65.61 52.38 16.80
CA GLY A 11 -64.89 52.20 15.52
C GLY A 11 -63.38 52.46 15.66
N ILE A 12 -63.01 53.50 16.39
CA ILE A 12 -61.61 53.87 16.67
C ILE A 12 -60.93 52.79 17.53
N LYS A 13 -61.63 52.23 18.52
CA LYS A 13 -61.12 51.11 19.34
C LYS A 13 -60.88 49.84 18.53
N LYS A 14 -61.73 49.52 17.54
CA LYS A 14 -61.55 48.36 16.65
C LYS A 14 -60.36 48.52 15.68
N VAL A 15 -60.13 49.73 15.17
CA VAL A 15 -58.98 50.02 14.29
C VAL A 15 -57.65 49.96 15.06
N ILE A 16 -57.60 50.48 16.29
CA ILE A 16 -56.41 50.40 17.15
C ILE A 16 -56.06 48.94 17.48
N TYR A 17 -57.06 48.09 17.77
CA TYR A 17 -56.84 46.66 18.04
C TYR A 17 -56.24 45.93 16.83
N ILE A 18 -56.69 46.22 15.60
CA ILE A 18 -56.16 45.60 14.38
C ILE A 18 -54.71 46.05 14.10
N ILE A 19 -54.38 47.32 14.34
CA ILE A 19 -53.01 47.84 14.16
C ILE A 19 -52.02 47.22 15.16
N VAL A 20 -52.43 47.05 16.42
CA VAL A 20 -51.58 46.42 17.46
C VAL A 20 -51.36 44.92 17.20
N ILE A 21 -52.37 44.21 16.67
CA ILE A 21 -52.26 42.79 16.30
C ILE A 21 -51.37 42.60 15.05
N CYS A 22 -51.50 43.45 14.03
CA CYS A 22 -50.60 43.40 12.86
C CYS A 22 -49.17 43.83 13.21
N GLY A 23 -48.99 44.80 14.11
CA GLY A 23 -47.68 45.25 14.60
C GLY A 23 -46.94 44.18 15.41
N SER A 24 -47.64 43.39 16.22
CA SER A 24 -47.01 42.33 17.02
C SER A 24 -46.58 41.11 16.19
N ILE A 25 -47.33 40.75 15.14
CA ILE A 25 -46.91 39.71 14.17
C ILE A 25 -45.67 40.18 13.39
N GLY A 26 -45.61 41.46 13.00
CA GLY A 26 -44.45 42.05 12.33
C GLY A 26 -43.18 42.02 13.19
N VAL A 27 -43.28 42.38 14.48
CA VAL A 27 -42.14 42.33 15.42
C VAL A 27 -41.72 40.90 15.75
N CYS A 28 -42.65 39.94 15.83
CA CYS A 28 -42.33 38.52 16.00
C CYS A 28 -41.65 37.93 14.75
N PHE A 29 -42.11 38.27 13.54
CA PHE A 29 -41.52 37.80 12.28
C PHE A 29 -40.14 38.43 12.03
N LEU A 30 -39.99 39.74 12.27
CA LEU A 30 -38.69 40.43 12.22
C LEU A 30 -37.74 39.95 13.33
N GLY A 31 -38.26 39.62 14.51
CA GLY A 31 -37.52 39.02 15.62
C GLY A 31 -37.03 37.59 15.33
N LEU A 32 -37.84 36.78 14.65
CA LEU A 32 -37.44 35.45 14.18
C LEU A 32 -36.43 35.53 13.04
N GLN A 33 -36.61 36.47 12.08
CA GLN A 33 -35.63 36.70 11.02
C GLN A 33 -34.30 37.25 11.53
N THR A 34 -34.31 38.13 12.53
CA THR A 34 -33.07 38.66 13.12
C THR A 34 -32.34 37.60 13.94
N LYS A 35 -33.05 36.75 14.69
CA LYS A 35 -32.45 35.57 15.36
C LYS A 35 -31.87 34.58 14.35
N ALA A 36 -32.62 34.26 13.28
CA ALA A 36 -32.14 33.38 12.22
C ALA A 36 -30.90 33.95 11.51
N LYS A 37 -30.89 35.26 11.20
CA LYS A 37 -29.71 35.95 10.63
C LYS A 37 -28.51 35.94 11.59
N GLN A 38 -28.74 36.15 12.89
CA GLN A 38 -27.68 36.14 13.89
C GLN A 38 -27.11 34.73 14.10
N GLU A 39 -27.96 33.70 14.07
CA GLU A 39 -27.52 32.31 14.12
C GLU A 39 -26.70 31.94 12.88
N GLN A 40 -27.17 32.32 11.68
CA GLN A 40 -26.44 32.11 10.43
C GLN A 40 -25.08 32.82 10.45
N GLN A 41 -25.03 34.07 10.89
CA GLN A 41 -23.77 34.81 11.00
C GLN A 41 -22.79 34.13 11.98
N ARG A 42 -23.27 33.60 13.12
CA ARG A 42 -22.43 32.83 14.04
C ARG A 42 -21.88 31.55 13.41
N LYS A 43 -22.68 30.85 12.61
CA LYS A 43 -22.22 29.65 11.89
C LYS A 43 -21.16 29.99 10.86
N VAL A 44 -21.31 31.10 10.13
CA VAL A 44 -20.30 31.61 9.19
C VAL A 44 -19.01 32.00 9.93
N GLU A 45 -19.11 32.78 11.02
CA GLU A 45 -17.95 33.17 11.84
C GLU A 45 -17.22 31.95 12.41
N TYR A 46 -17.97 30.96 12.92
CA TYR A 46 -17.44 29.68 13.39
C TYR A 46 -16.74 28.91 12.26
N ALA A 47 -17.36 28.83 11.09
CA ALA A 47 -16.77 28.16 9.93
C ALA A 47 -15.48 28.85 9.48
N THR A 48 -15.44 30.19 9.41
CA THR A 48 -14.23 30.95 9.05
C THR A 48 -13.10 30.70 10.05
N ALA A 49 -13.39 30.75 11.36
CA ALA A 49 -12.39 30.45 12.39
C ALA A 49 -11.90 29.00 12.32
N THR A 50 -12.81 28.06 12.04
CA THR A 50 -12.47 26.65 11.91
C THR A 50 -11.60 26.39 10.69
N ILE A 51 -11.93 26.92 9.52
CA ILE A 51 -11.11 26.77 8.30
C ILE A 51 -9.68 27.28 8.52
N LYS A 52 -9.51 28.41 9.22
CA LYS A 52 -8.18 28.91 9.61
C LYS A 52 -7.43 27.91 10.50
N ASN A 53 -8.11 27.27 11.44
CA ASN A 53 -7.51 26.24 12.30
C ASN A 53 -7.20 24.96 11.52
N GLU A 54 -8.03 24.56 10.55
CA GLU A 54 -7.78 23.40 9.70
C GLU A 54 -6.55 23.59 8.82
N ALA A 55 -6.29 24.80 8.31
CA ALA A 55 -5.05 25.12 7.60
C ALA A 55 -3.79 24.93 8.48
N VAL A 56 -3.89 25.27 9.77
CA VAL A 56 -2.81 25.00 10.75
C VAL A 56 -2.69 23.50 11.02
N LYS A 57 -3.81 22.78 11.13
CA LYS A 57 -3.84 21.33 11.32
C LYS A 57 -3.19 20.61 10.14
N ILE A 58 -3.43 21.05 8.91
CA ILE A 58 -2.78 20.51 7.70
C ILE A 58 -1.26 20.62 7.80
N LYS A 59 -0.73 21.79 8.15
CA LYS A 59 0.73 21.98 8.30
C LYS A 59 1.31 21.05 9.37
N ARG A 60 0.60 20.85 10.47
CA ARG A 60 0.99 19.92 11.53
C ARG A 60 0.97 18.47 11.04
N LEU A 61 -0.08 18.06 10.35
CA LEU A 61 -0.21 16.70 9.82
C LEU A 61 0.85 16.42 8.75
N ASN A 62 1.12 17.38 7.86
CA ASN A 62 2.18 17.25 6.87
C ASN A 62 3.55 17.06 7.55
N LYS A 63 3.84 17.78 8.63
CA LYS A 63 5.06 17.54 9.41
C LYS A 63 5.12 16.13 9.99
N GLN A 64 4.01 15.61 10.51
CA GLN A 64 3.96 14.22 11.02
C GLN A 64 4.13 13.19 9.91
N ILE A 65 3.65 13.47 8.69
CA ILE A 65 3.90 12.65 7.50
C ILE A 65 5.38 12.66 7.13
N LEU A 66 6.04 13.83 7.14
CA LEU A 66 7.47 13.94 6.85
C LEU A 66 8.34 13.11 7.80
N GLU A 67 7.92 12.97 9.06
CA GLU A 67 8.59 12.09 10.04
C GLU A 67 8.49 10.60 9.73
N LEU A 68 7.67 10.19 8.75
CA LEU A 68 7.57 8.80 8.27
C LEU A 68 8.55 8.52 7.12
N TYR A 69 9.21 9.55 6.59
CA TYR A 69 10.24 9.42 5.58
C TYR A 69 11.63 9.56 6.19
N GLN A 70 12.63 8.98 5.51
CA GLN A 70 14.04 9.11 5.91
C GLN A 70 14.56 10.54 5.75
N ASN A 71 13.99 11.30 4.81
CA ASN A 71 14.38 12.67 4.51
C ASN A 71 13.25 13.42 3.78
N ASP A 72 13.47 14.72 3.57
CA ASP A 72 12.50 15.64 2.96
C ASP A 72 12.21 15.39 1.47
N GLN A 73 12.89 14.45 0.81
CA GLN A 73 12.56 14.06 -0.57
C GLN A 73 11.34 13.15 -0.65
N GLU A 74 10.86 12.62 0.50
CA GLU A 74 9.67 11.77 0.58
C GLU A 74 9.73 10.50 -0.29
N GLU A 75 10.94 10.05 -0.60
CA GLU A 75 11.17 8.85 -1.41
C GLU A 75 11.07 7.59 -0.56
N PHE A 76 11.92 7.50 0.47
CA PHE A 76 12.10 6.29 1.28
C PHE A 76 11.51 6.44 2.67
N LEU A 77 10.82 5.40 3.13
CA LEU A 77 10.20 5.34 4.46
C LEU A 77 11.23 5.02 5.55
N ILE A 78 10.99 5.54 6.76
CA ILE A 78 11.70 5.08 7.95
C ILE A 78 11.14 3.72 8.38
N GLU A 79 12.01 2.74 8.58
CA GLU A 79 11.59 1.40 9.04
C GLU A 79 12.02 1.16 10.50
N PRO A 80 11.14 0.61 11.37
CA PRO A 80 9.75 0.26 11.12
C PRO A 80 8.80 1.47 11.23
N ILE A 81 7.75 1.51 10.40
CA ILE A 81 6.64 2.47 10.57
C ILE A 81 5.71 2.02 11.70
N GLU A 82 5.44 2.93 12.64
CA GLU A 82 4.38 2.76 13.62
C GLU A 82 2.99 2.88 12.95
N VAL A 83 2.34 1.74 12.72
CA VAL A 83 1.04 1.66 12.03
C VAL A 83 -0.04 2.49 12.74
N GLU A 84 0.00 2.54 14.08
CA GLU A 84 -0.93 3.37 14.86
C GLU A 84 -0.76 4.86 14.57
N LYS A 85 0.49 5.33 14.45
CA LYS A 85 0.79 6.73 14.08
C LYS A 85 0.21 7.06 12.71
N LEU A 86 0.44 6.21 11.69
CA LEU A 86 -0.11 6.40 10.35
C LEU A 86 -1.65 6.44 10.34
N ASN A 87 -2.30 5.51 11.04
CA ASN A 87 -3.76 5.47 11.14
C ASN A 87 -4.34 6.70 11.86
N ASN A 88 -3.63 7.24 12.86
CA ASN A 88 -4.03 8.45 13.54
C ASN A 88 -3.92 9.69 12.64
N ILE A 89 -2.83 9.81 11.87
CA ILE A 89 -2.66 10.89 10.87
C ILE A 89 -3.76 10.81 9.81
N GLU A 90 -4.10 9.62 9.34
CA GLU A 90 -5.18 9.41 8.37
C GLU A 90 -6.54 9.86 8.92
N ARG A 91 -6.90 9.39 10.12
CA ARG A 91 -8.16 9.78 10.77
C ARG A 91 -8.24 11.30 10.95
N ASP A 92 -7.15 11.92 11.38
CA ASP A 92 -7.08 13.37 11.55
C ASP A 92 -7.19 14.13 10.21
N SER A 93 -6.72 13.55 9.11
CA SER A 93 -6.82 14.11 7.75
C SER A 93 -8.24 13.97 7.18
N ILE A 94 -8.88 12.82 7.36
CA ILE A 94 -10.26 12.58 6.90
C ILE A 94 -11.25 13.54 7.61
N THR A 95 -11.01 13.83 8.89
CA THR A 95 -11.87 14.69 9.72
C THR A 95 -11.69 16.19 9.49
N LEU A 96 -10.77 16.61 8.61
CA LEU A 96 -10.63 18.02 8.21
C LEU A 96 -11.92 18.52 7.54
N ARG A 97 -12.43 19.64 8.03
CA ARG A 97 -13.64 20.27 7.52
C ARG A 97 -13.34 21.16 6.31
N THR A 98 -14.06 20.98 5.22
CA THR A 98 -13.79 21.61 3.92
C THR A 98 -15.05 22.14 3.23
N GLU A 99 -16.24 21.71 3.64
CA GLU A 99 -17.50 22.02 2.94
C GLU A 99 -18.60 22.55 3.87
N ALA A 100 -19.63 23.17 3.28
CA ALA A 100 -20.73 23.79 4.03
C ALA A 100 -21.42 22.82 5.01
N ALA A 101 -21.55 21.55 4.61
CA ALA A 101 -22.17 20.51 5.40
C ALA A 101 -21.44 20.25 6.74
N ASP A 102 -20.10 20.37 6.75
CA ASP A 102 -19.27 20.22 7.97
C ASP A 102 -19.57 21.27 9.05
N PHE A 103 -20.25 22.35 8.66
CA PHE A 103 -20.64 23.47 9.51
C PHE A 103 -22.16 23.56 9.71
N GLY A 104 -22.93 22.64 9.15
CA GLY A 104 -24.40 22.69 9.18
C GLY A 104 -24.95 23.92 8.43
N LEU A 105 -24.28 24.31 7.34
CA LEU A 105 -24.66 25.39 6.44
C LEU A 105 -25.12 24.83 5.09
N GLU A 106 -25.99 25.57 4.40
CA GLU A 106 -26.31 25.29 2.99
C GLU A 106 -25.25 25.90 2.08
N ASN A 107 -24.99 25.30 0.92
CA ASN A 107 -23.98 25.79 -0.03
C ASN A 107 -24.19 27.26 -0.45
N LYS A 108 -25.46 27.70 -0.56
CA LYS A 108 -25.81 29.08 -0.91
C LYS A 108 -25.40 30.10 0.17
N ASP A 109 -25.27 29.64 1.41
CA ASP A 109 -24.94 30.44 2.59
C ASP A 109 -23.46 30.29 2.99
N PHE A 110 -22.68 29.50 2.22
CA PHE A 110 -21.27 29.21 2.44
C PHE A 110 -20.40 29.87 1.37
N SER A 111 -19.93 31.09 1.66
CA SER A 111 -19.03 31.86 0.78
C SER A 111 -17.58 31.88 1.25
N ILE A 112 -17.22 30.98 2.17
CA ILE A 112 -15.89 30.89 2.75
C ILE A 112 -14.97 30.20 1.76
N ASP A 113 -13.81 30.78 1.51
CA ASP A 113 -12.77 30.14 0.72
C ASP A 113 -12.16 28.96 1.50
N THR A 114 -12.34 27.75 0.98
CA THR A 114 -11.81 26.50 1.55
C THR A 114 -10.79 25.82 0.64
N SER A 115 -10.34 26.49 -0.42
CA SER A 115 -9.42 25.93 -1.42
C SER A 115 -8.14 25.38 -0.77
N GLU A 116 -7.43 26.17 0.04
CA GLU A 116 -6.20 25.75 0.74
C GLU A 116 -6.42 24.49 1.58
N VAL A 117 -7.54 24.42 2.32
CA VAL A 117 -7.83 23.28 3.20
C VAL A 117 -8.25 22.05 2.42
N THR A 118 -9.00 22.24 1.33
CA THR A 118 -9.45 21.15 0.45
C THR A 118 -8.27 20.53 -0.29
N GLU A 119 -7.43 21.34 -0.91
CA GLU A 119 -6.21 20.90 -1.60
C GLU A 119 -5.23 20.25 -0.63
N GLY A 120 -5.02 20.86 0.54
CA GLY A 120 -4.17 20.30 1.58
C GLY A 120 -4.69 18.95 2.12
N LYS A 121 -6.00 18.81 2.34
CA LYS A 121 -6.63 17.54 2.72
C LYS A 121 -6.37 16.47 1.67
N GLN A 122 -6.62 16.78 0.40
CA GLN A 122 -6.40 15.83 -0.69
C GLN A 122 -4.93 15.40 -0.78
N LEU A 123 -4.00 16.36 -0.68
CA LEU A 123 -2.56 16.08 -0.70
C LEU A 123 -2.13 15.18 0.46
N LEU A 124 -2.63 15.42 1.67
CA LEU A 124 -2.35 14.57 2.83
C LEU A 124 -2.83 13.13 2.59
N LEU A 125 -4.05 12.96 2.10
CA LEU A 125 -4.62 11.63 1.82
C LEU A 125 -3.83 10.90 0.74
N THR A 126 -3.43 11.60 -0.34
CA THR A 126 -2.57 11.02 -1.37
C THR A 126 -1.21 10.60 -0.82
N LYS A 127 -0.56 11.41 0.04
CA LYS A 127 0.70 11.02 0.70
C LYS A 127 0.51 9.82 1.63
N ILE A 128 -0.58 9.76 2.39
CA ILE A 128 -0.91 8.60 3.25
C ILE A 128 -1.07 7.33 2.43
N ASP A 129 -1.78 7.40 1.30
CA ASP A 129 -1.98 6.25 0.42
C ASP A 129 -0.66 5.79 -0.22
N ASP A 130 0.21 6.71 -0.64
CA ASP A 130 1.58 6.40 -1.10
C ASP A 130 2.39 5.67 -0.01
N ILE A 131 2.37 6.18 1.23
CA ILE A 131 3.07 5.54 2.36
C ILE A 131 2.55 4.12 2.61
N LYS A 132 1.22 3.93 2.60
CA LYS A 132 0.62 2.61 2.79
C LYS A 132 1.04 1.65 1.68
N ASN A 133 0.98 2.10 0.43
CA ASN A 133 1.37 1.29 -0.72
C ASN A 133 2.85 0.89 -0.64
N LYS A 134 3.74 1.85 -0.39
CA LYS A 134 5.18 1.62 -0.23
C LYS A 134 5.47 0.61 0.88
N ARG A 135 4.87 0.80 2.07
CA ARG A 135 4.99 -0.12 3.21
C ARG A 135 4.50 -1.52 2.87
N ASP A 136 3.35 -1.63 2.23
CA ASP A 136 2.75 -2.93 1.91
C ASP A 136 3.60 -3.69 0.89
N ILE A 137 4.15 -2.99 -0.12
CA ILE A 137 5.12 -3.57 -1.06
C ILE A 137 6.41 -3.99 -0.35
N GLN A 138 7.00 -3.12 0.50
CA GLN A 138 8.21 -3.46 1.27
C GLN A 138 7.99 -4.69 2.16
N LYS A 139 6.80 -4.83 2.76
CA LYS A 139 6.42 -6.01 3.55
C LYS A 139 6.32 -7.27 2.69
N GLN A 140 5.70 -7.19 1.52
CA GLN A 140 5.61 -8.32 0.58
C GLN A 140 6.99 -8.76 0.10
N VAL A 141 7.86 -7.80 -0.27
CA VAL A 141 9.24 -8.07 -0.66
C VAL A 141 10.01 -8.72 0.48
N THR A 142 9.93 -8.16 1.69
CA THR A 142 10.60 -8.70 2.88
C THR A 142 10.16 -10.14 3.19
N ALA A 143 8.89 -10.47 2.97
CA ALA A 143 8.37 -11.81 3.19
C ALA A 143 8.94 -12.87 2.23
N LEU A 144 9.62 -12.46 1.15
CA LEU A 144 10.29 -13.33 0.18
C LEU A 144 11.82 -13.37 0.36
N LEU A 145 12.34 -12.69 1.38
CA LEU A 145 13.77 -12.64 1.68
C LEU A 145 14.10 -13.42 2.95
N VAL A 146 15.34 -13.92 3.03
CA VAL A 146 15.89 -14.48 4.27
C VAL A 146 16.11 -13.38 5.31
N GLN A 147 16.52 -12.19 4.85
CA GLN A 147 16.72 -11.01 5.69
C GLN A 147 16.19 -9.76 4.99
N ALA A 148 15.50 -8.90 5.75
CA ALA A 148 15.03 -7.61 5.25
C ALA A 148 16.20 -6.67 4.93
N PRO A 149 16.13 -5.85 3.88
CA PRO A 149 17.10 -4.79 3.64
C PRO A 149 17.15 -3.83 4.84
N SER A 150 18.36 -3.50 5.31
CA SER A 150 18.56 -2.48 6.34
C SER A 150 18.43 -1.05 5.79
N ASP A 151 18.68 -0.89 4.49
CA ASP A 151 18.50 0.36 3.76
C ASP A 151 17.91 0.06 2.38
N TRP A 152 16.72 0.57 2.12
CA TRP A 152 16.00 0.38 0.86
C TRP A 152 16.51 1.28 -0.27
N ALA A 153 17.32 2.30 0.04
CA ALA A 153 17.94 3.16 -0.97
C ALA A 153 19.28 2.61 -1.48
N ALA A 154 19.87 1.63 -0.80
CA ALA A 154 21.15 1.05 -1.14
C ALA A 154 21.04 0.05 -2.30
N GLU A 155 22.18 -0.22 -2.96
CA GLU A 155 22.24 -1.26 -3.99
C GLU A 155 22.03 -2.66 -3.39
N PRO A 156 21.37 -3.58 -4.14
CA PRO A 156 21.03 -4.92 -3.67
C PRO A 156 22.23 -5.90 -3.71
N VAL A 157 23.29 -5.62 -2.94
CA VAL A 157 24.55 -6.39 -3.04
C VAL A 157 24.48 -7.78 -2.37
N ASP A 158 23.68 -7.94 -1.32
CA ASP A 158 23.61 -9.17 -0.50
C ASP A 158 22.18 -9.71 -0.33
N VAL A 159 21.36 -9.56 -1.36
CA VAL A 159 19.98 -10.04 -1.36
C VAL A 159 19.95 -11.56 -1.44
N VAL A 160 19.21 -12.21 -0.56
CA VAL A 160 18.99 -13.66 -0.56
C VAL A 160 17.50 -13.95 -0.44
N ILE A 161 16.93 -14.61 -1.44
CA ILE A 161 15.52 -15.04 -1.42
C ILE A 161 15.32 -16.22 -0.46
N ASN A 162 14.14 -16.34 0.13
CA ASN A 162 13.74 -17.52 0.91
C ASN A 162 13.11 -18.60 0.02
N GLU A 163 12.68 -19.70 0.62
CA GLU A 163 12.16 -20.88 -0.09
C GLU A 163 10.77 -20.66 -0.71
N GLN A 164 10.07 -19.61 -0.29
CA GLN A 164 8.73 -19.27 -0.78
C GLN A 164 8.78 -18.33 -2.00
N ALA A 165 9.94 -17.75 -2.30
CA ALA A 165 10.13 -16.88 -3.44
C ALA A 165 10.03 -17.65 -4.77
N SER A 166 9.20 -17.14 -5.68
CA SER A 166 9.05 -17.65 -7.04
C SER A 166 9.08 -16.52 -8.06
N VAL A 167 9.35 -16.86 -9.32
CA VAL A 167 9.35 -15.89 -10.43
C VAL A 167 7.98 -15.21 -10.55
N GLU A 168 6.90 -15.98 -10.43
CA GLU A 168 5.53 -15.48 -10.53
C GLU A 168 5.16 -14.60 -9.34
N GLY A 169 5.55 -14.98 -8.12
CA GLY A 169 5.29 -14.20 -6.91
C GLY A 169 5.99 -12.85 -6.94
N VAL A 170 7.26 -12.83 -7.38
CA VAL A 170 8.01 -11.58 -7.56
C VAL A 170 7.39 -10.70 -8.66
N ALA A 171 6.92 -11.30 -9.75
CA ALA A 171 6.24 -10.57 -10.82
C ALA A 171 4.90 -9.95 -10.37
N GLN A 172 4.16 -10.61 -9.48
CA GLN A 172 2.93 -10.06 -8.89
C GLN A 172 3.22 -8.79 -8.10
N ILE A 173 4.22 -8.82 -7.20
CA ILE A 173 4.62 -7.63 -6.44
C ILE A 173 5.04 -6.50 -7.39
N ARG A 174 5.79 -6.81 -8.45
CA ARG A 174 6.20 -5.82 -9.44
C ARG A 174 5.01 -5.11 -10.09
N ASN A 175 3.94 -5.83 -10.39
CA ASN A 175 2.77 -5.25 -11.04
C ASN A 175 1.97 -4.31 -10.12
N GLU A 176 2.18 -4.40 -8.80
CA GLU A 176 1.59 -3.48 -7.82
C GLU A 176 2.38 -2.18 -7.69
N ILE A 177 3.63 -2.15 -8.16
CA ILE A 177 4.45 -0.94 -8.18
C ILE A 177 3.91 -0.02 -9.28
N SER A 178 3.48 1.17 -8.85
CA SER A 178 3.16 2.29 -9.74
C SER A 178 4.29 2.54 -10.77
N GLU A 179 3.93 2.78 -12.03
CA GLU A 179 4.89 3.14 -13.11
C GLU A 179 5.56 4.52 -12.91
N THR A 180 5.35 5.16 -11.77
CA THR A 180 6.05 6.39 -11.39
C THR A 180 7.56 6.21 -11.36
N ASP A 181 8.28 7.13 -12.00
CA ASP A 181 9.74 7.15 -12.11
C ASP A 181 10.43 7.69 -10.83
N SER A 182 10.05 7.19 -9.66
CA SER A 182 10.59 7.61 -8.36
C SER A 182 11.90 6.89 -8.01
N ALA A 183 12.68 7.46 -7.09
CA ALA A 183 13.90 6.79 -6.60
C ALA A 183 13.54 5.51 -5.85
N TRP A 184 12.44 5.54 -5.08
CA TRP A 184 11.91 4.37 -4.40
C TRP A 184 11.53 3.25 -5.37
N SER A 185 10.75 3.54 -6.44
CA SER A 185 10.29 2.50 -7.37
C SER A 185 11.47 1.85 -8.09
N LYS A 186 12.47 2.64 -8.50
CA LYS A 186 13.72 2.15 -9.10
C LYS A 186 14.47 1.20 -8.18
N ALA A 187 14.62 1.56 -6.89
CA ALA A 187 15.31 0.74 -5.92
C ALA A 187 14.59 -0.60 -5.67
N ILE A 188 13.26 -0.56 -5.49
CA ILE A 188 12.46 -1.78 -5.33
C ILE A 188 12.51 -2.64 -6.60
N ILE A 189 12.42 -2.05 -7.81
CA ILE A 189 12.50 -2.80 -9.07
C ILE A 189 13.87 -3.46 -9.22
N ALA A 190 14.96 -2.79 -8.85
CA ALA A 190 16.30 -3.37 -8.88
C ALA A 190 16.41 -4.58 -7.94
N LEU A 191 15.88 -4.44 -6.70
CA LEU A 191 15.80 -5.54 -5.75
C LEU A 191 14.96 -6.71 -6.29
N LEU A 192 13.78 -6.45 -6.86
CA LEU A 192 12.93 -7.48 -7.46
C LEU A 192 13.59 -8.14 -8.68
N ASN A 193 14.39 -7.43 -9.48
CA ASN A 193 15.15 -8.02 -10.58
C ASN A 193 16.19 -9.04 -10.08
N GLU A 194 16.88 -8.73 -8.99
CA GLU A 194 17.82 -9.65 -8.35
C GLU A 194 17.08 -10.87 -7.80
N MET A 195 15.94 -10.68 -7.13
CA MET A 195 15.11 -11.78 -6.64
C MET A 195 14.60 -12.68 -7.77
N THR A 196 14.13 -12.10 -8.88
CA THR A 196 13.72 -12.86 -10.07
C THR A 196 14.88 -13.67 -10.65
N THR A 197 16.08 -13.08 -10.71
CA THR A 197 17.27 -13.77 -11.21
C THR A 197 17.59 -14.99 -10.35
N GLN A 198 17.57 -14.86 -9.02
CA GLN A 198 17.80 -15.97 -8.10
C GLN A 198 16.71 -17.05 -8.20
N ALA A 199 15.43 -16.64 -8.21
CA ALA A 199 14.30 -17.58 -8.29
C ALA A 199 14.33 -18.37 -9.61
N LYS A 200 14.70 -17.72 -10.71
CA LYS A 200 14.88 -18.34 -12.02
C LYS A 200 16.06 -19.32 -12.01
N ALA A 201 17.23 -18.91 -11.49
CA ALA A 201 18.40 -19.78 -11.40
C ALA A 201 18.09 -21.05 -10.59
N TYR A 202 17.42 -20.92 -9.44
CA TYR A 202 16.97 -22.07 -8.65
C TYR A 202 15.97 -22.95 -9.41
N THR A 203 14.96 -22.36 -10.05
CA THR A 203 13.93 -23.12 -10.78
C THR A 203 14.50 -23.88 -11.97
N ASP A 204 15.33 -23.21 -12.77
CA ASP A 204 15.97 -23.81 -13.95
C ASP A 204 16.92 -24.95 -13.52
N LEU A 205 17.72 -24.73 -12.45
CA LEU A 205 18.63 -25.76 -11.92
C LEU A 205 17.86 -26.96 -11.35
N LYS A 206 16.78 -26.71 -10.61
CA LYS A 206 15.88 -27.75 -10.09
C LYS A 206 15.26 -28.58 -11.21
N GLN A 207 14.83 -27.94 -12.29
CA GLN A 207 14.30 -28.64 -13.46
C GLN A 207 15.36 -29.49 -14.13
N ALA A 208 16.57 -28.97 -14.32
CA ALA A 208 17.68 -29.73 -14.90
C ALA A 208 18.03 -30.97 -14.06
N ILE A 209 18.14 -30.82 -12.74
CA ILE A 209 18.37 -31.92 -11.79
C ILE A 209 17.25 -32.96 -11.88
N ASN A 210 15.99 -32.52 -11.82
CA ASN A 210 14.86 -33.44 -11.85
C ASN A 210 14.72 -34.16 -13.19
N ALA A 211 15.14 -33.55 -14.29
CA ALA A 211 15.14 -34.20 -15.59
C ALA A 211 16.09 -35.40 -15.66
N MET A 212 17.13 -35.48 -14.82
CA MET A 212 18.09 -36.59 -14.80
C MET A 212 17.54 -37.87 -14.16
N ALA A 213 16.49 -37.79 -13.33
CA ALA A 213 15.94 -38.96 -12.67
C ALA A 213 14.43 -38.86 -12.42
N GLU A 214 13.71 -39.88 -12.87
CA GLU A 214 12.29 -40.10 -12.57
C GLU A 214 12.18 -41.10 -11.42
N GLY A 215 11.99 -40.61 -10.20
CA GLY A 215 12.02 -41.44 -9.00
C GLY A 215 13.42 -42.03 -8.76
N GLU A 216 13.53 -43.36 -8.87
CA GLU A 216 14.77 -44.13 -8.70
C GLU A 216 15.43 -44.54 -10.03
N THR A 217 14.88 -44.12 -11.17
CA THR A 217 15.39 -44.47 -12.50
C THR A 217 16.05 -43.27 -13.15
N LEU A 218 17.28 -43.46 -13.64
CA LEU A 218 17.99 -42.45 -14.42
C LEU A 218 17.38 -42.28 -15.81
N THR A 219 17.38 -41.05 -16.30
CA THR A 219 16.94 -40.72 -17.66
C THR A 219 18.14 -40.52 -18.59
N ALA A 220 17.88 -40.24 -19.87
CA ALA A 220 18.92 -39.88 -20.82
C ALA A 220 19.64 -38.55 -20.49
N GLU A 221 19.05 -37.70 -19.64
CA GLU A 221 19.66 -36.43 -19.23
C GLU A 221 20.70 -36.60 -18.12
N ALA A 222 20.80 -37.76 -17.49
CA ALA A 222 21.81 -38.09 -16.47
C ALA A 222 23.20 -38.34 -17.09
N THR A 223 23.72 -37.36 -17.83
CA THR A 223 25.06 -37.42 -18.43
C THR A 223 26.09 -36.77 -17.53
N LEU A 224 27.36 -37.22 -17.64
CA LEU A 224 28.47 -36.61 -16.89
C LEU A 224 28.60 -35.10 -17.16
N GLU A 225 28.35 -34.68 -18.40
CA GLU A 225 28.37 -33.27 -18.80
C GLU A 225 27.30 -32.45 -18.08
N ASN A 226 26.04 -32.95 -18.06
CA ASN A 226 24.94 -32.27 -17.38
C ASN A 226 25.16 -32.20 -15.86
N ILE A 227 25.74 -33.23 -15.26
CA ILE A 227 26.06 -33.24 -13.82
C ILE A 227 27.12 -32.20 -13.49
N ILE A 228 28.22 -32.14 -14.26
CA ILE A 228 29.27 -31.13 -14.07
C ILE A 228 28.69 -29.72 -14.22
N LEU A 229 27.85 -29.50 -15.24
CA LEU A 229 27.21 -28.21 -15.47
C LEU A 229 26.37 -27.78 -14.27
N VAL A 230 25.49 -28.67 -13.80
CA VAL A 230 24.58 -28.41 -12.69
C VAL A 230 25.35 -28.22 -11.37
N PHE A 231 26.39 -29.00 -11.13
CA PHE A 231 27.25 -28.85 -9.95
C PHE A 231 27.92 -27.46 -9.93
N ASN A 232 28.45 -27.01 -11.07
CA ASN A 232 29.06 -25.68 -11.17
C ASN A 232 28.05 -24.53 -10.98
N GLN A 233 26.78 -24.75 -11.31
CA GLN A 233 25.70 -23.78 -11.12
C GLN A 233 25.17 -23.74 -9.68
N LEU A 234 25.39 -24.79 -8.90
CA LEU A 234 24.93 -24.90 -7.52
C LEU A 234 25.47 -23.78 -6.62
N ASP A 235 26.71 -23.33 -6.87
CA ASP A 235 27.34 -22.22 -6.14
C ASP A 235 26.70 -20.85 -6.43
N GLN A 236 25.88 -20.74 -7.47
CA GLN A 236 25.13 -19.52 -7.77
C GLN A 236 23.86 -19.38 -6.92
N ILE A 237 23.44 -20.46 -6.24
CA ILE A 237 22.28 -20.45 -5.35
C ILE A 237 22.69 -19.90 -3.98
N LYS A 238 22.35 -18.63 -3.73
CA LYS A 238 22.71 -17.90 -2.51
C LYS A 238 22.02 -18.42 -1.24
N ASN A 239 20.80 -18.97 -1.37
CA ASN A 239 20.09 -19.52 -0.23
C ASN A 239 20.60 -20.92 0.11
N GLU A 240 21.20 -21.08 1.28
CA GLU A 240 21.80 -22.34 1.72
C GLU A 240 20.80 -23.50 1.87
N MET A 241 19.53 -23.23 2.20
CA MET A 241 18.50 -24.26 2.30
C MET A 241 18.09 -24.77 0.91
N LEU A 242 17.87 -23.86 -0.04
CA LEU A 242 17.59 -24.20 -1.44
C LEU A 242 18.79 -24.90 -2.09
N LYS A 243 20.01 -24.41 -1.83
CA LYS A 243 21.25 -25.04 -2.31
C LYS A 243 21.38 -26.46 -1.78
N LYS A 244 21.11 -26.68 -0.50
CA LYS A 244 21.13 -28.00 0.12
C LYS A 244 20.08 -28.93 -0.49
N GLU A 245 18.86 -28.47 -0.71
CA GLU A 245 17.81 -29.28 -1.37
C GLU A 245 18.28 -29.82 -2.73
N LEU A 246 18.90 -28.96 -3.54
CA LEU A 246 19.44 -29.34 -4.84
C LEU A 246 20.64 -30.28 -4.74
N SER A 247 21.55 -30.02 -3.78
CA SER A 247 22.69 -30.90 -3.48
C SER A 247 22.24 -32.30 -3.06
N ASP A 248 21.28 -32.40 -2.14
CA ASP A 248 20.76 -33.68 -1.65
C ASP A 248 20.13 -34.49 -2.81
N ARG A 249 19.48 -33.81 -3.77
CA ARG A 249 18.92 -34.46 -4.95
C ARG A 249 20.01 -34.92 -5.94
N LEU A 250 21.07 -34.14 -6.11
CA LEU A 250 22.24 -34.52 -6.91
C LEU A 250 22.95 -35.75 -6.34
N ASP A 251 23.13 -35.81 -5.02
CA ASP A 251 23.73 -36.97 -4.34
C ASP A 251 22.94 -38.26 -4.58
N VAL A 252 21.62 -38.16 -4.75
CA VAL A 252 20.78 -39.33 -5.11
C VAL A 252 21.06 -39.76 -6.55
N ILE A 253 21.15 -38.82 -7.49
CA ILE A 253 21.45 -39.10 -8.91
C ILE A 253 22.85 -39.73 -9.04
N ASP A 254 23.83 -39.21 -8.33
CA ASP A 254 25.20 -39.73 -8.32
C ASP A 254 25.25 -41.20 -7.85
N LYS A 255 24.57 -41.53 -6.75
CA LYS A 255 24.44 -42.92 -6.27
C LYS A 255 23.73 -43.85 -7.26
N LEU A 256 22.76 -43.34 -8.02
CA LEU A 256 22.08 -44.13 -9.05
C LEU A 256 23.03 -44.41 -10.23
N LEU A 257 23.89 -43.47 -10.58
CA LEU A 257 24.89 -43.63 -11.64
C LEU A 257 25.95 -44.64 -11.24
N GLU A 258 26.47 -44.56 -10.02
CA GLU A 258 27.39 -45.56 -9.46
C GLU A 258 26.77 -46.96 -9.52
N LYS A 259 25.50 -47.11 -9.09
CA LYS A 259 24.79 -48.39 -9.17
C LYS A 259 24.64 -48.90 -10.61
N GLN A 260 24.38 -48.03 -11.58
CA GLN A 260 24.24 -48.45 -12.98
C GLN A 260 25.58 -48.87 -13.59
N LEU A 261 26.67 -48.19 -13.22
CA LEU A 261 28.01 -48.47 -13.71
C LEU A 261 28.60 -49.75 -13.09
N PHE A 262 28.43 -49.95 -11.78
CA PHE A 262 29.04 -51.07 -11.05
C PHE A 262 28.08 -52.23 -10.76
N GLY A 263 26.77 -52.01 -10.74
CA GLY A 263 25.77 -53.06 -10.53
C GLY A 263 25.57 -54.00 -11.74
N ASN A 264 26.07 -53.62 -12.92
CA ASN A 264 26.10 -54.48 -14.11
C ASN A 264 27.35 -55.38 -14.19
N GLU A 265 28.35 -55.20 -13.34
CA GLU A 265 29.56 -56.03 -13.35
C GLU A 265 29.37 -57.41 -12.68
N GLU A 266 28.32 -57.62 -11.87
CA GLU A 266 28.09 -58.91 -11.18
C GLU A 266 27.40 -59.98 -12.04
N ILE A 267 26.89 -59.69 -13.25
CA ILE A 267 26.13 -60.67 -14.06
C ILE A 267 26.97 -61.31 -15.20
N ASN A 268 28.13 -60.76 -15.58
CA ASN A 268 28.85 -61.24 -16.77
C ASN A 268 30.01 -62.22 -16.51
N ASN A 269 30.14 -62.74 -15.29
CA ASN A 269 31.18 -63.70 -14.90
C ASN A 269 30.63 -65.09 -14.53
N GLN A 270 29.60 -65.59 -15.23
CA GLN A 270 29.21 -67.00 -15.16
C GLN A 270 29.37 -67.69 -16.52
N GLU A 271 30.49 -68.42 -16.60
CA GLU A 271 30.64 -69.74 -17.23
C GLU A 271 30.48 -69.87 -18.75
N GLU A 272 31.56 -69.52 -19.47
CA GLU A 272 31.95 -70.23 -20.70
C GLU A 272 32.52 -71.62 -20.30
N ILE A 273 31.63 -72.59 -20.06
CA ILE A 273 32.03 -74.01 -19.99
C ILE A 273 32.00 -74.56 -21.42
N LEU A 274 33.17 -74.64 -22.03
CA LEU A 274 33.43 -75.48 -23.20
C LEU A 274 33.40 -76.96 -22.77
N PRO A 275 32.62 -77.85 -23.41
CA PRO A 275 32.90 -79.27 -23.36
C PRO A 275 33.90 -79.63 -24.48
N SER A 276 35.07 -80.08 -24.04
CA SER A 276 36.08 -80.81 -24.79
C SER A 276 35.61 -82.23 -25.12
N GLU A 277 35.84 -82.64 -26.38
CA GLU A 277 35.87 -83.99 -27.01
C GLU A 277 34.72 -84.97 -26.75
#